data_AF-A0A833J0I5-F1
#
_entry.id   AF-A0A833J0I5-F1
#
_cell.length_a   1.000
_cell.length_b   1.000
_cell.length_c   1.000
_cell.angle_alpha   90.00
_cell.angle_beta   90.00
_cell.angle_gamma   90.00
#
_symmetry.space_group_name_H-M   'P 1'
#
loop_
_entity.id
_entity.type
_entity.pdbx_description
1 polymer ?
#
loop_
_entity_poly.entity_id
_entity_poly.type
_entity_poly.pdbx_seq_one_letter_code
_entity_poly.pdbx_strand_id
1 'polypeptide(L)'
;MARLKQNPAAGSLESELAGLLTTRDNLQARQTALTTELEQAVARRRELLIQGSDAAAIAEAERACREVEGTAAGIADALAEVERRISGTEAKIEEARIAGEREAAAATLERDSKAIDAAAERVRQAVADLAKAHAALGGAISVTAAPHFSKYDFAGRRDGESPERVAAYLTGHMLSTALPDLAVSEAGRQEQFGWVDAKPIEATAGDAPAKALLTEPMRELAGQIRAGETSPDLPRFHRPEPNFEPQIEEVQIYAREPFQYVGATGSRQMVSSPVAHVPEMVAERAIEMGLASRAETLAWRKNWPGHHHGSASATTQRIGWDECVSIDFDLGAWRRAEAQRRREAWLAEQDRQAA
;
A
#
# COMPACT_ATOMS: atom_id res chain seq x y z
N MET A 1 -12.59 -2.33 -15.45
CA MET A 1 -12.08 -1.20 -16.27
C MET A 1 -13.26 -0.44 -16.85
N ALA A 2 -13.67 0.65 -16.18
CA ALA A 2 -14.68 1.54 -16.74
C ALA A 2 -14.03 2.27 -17.92
N ARG A 3 -14.57 2.08 -19.13
CA ARG A 3 -14.23 2.92 -20.27
C ARG A 3 -14.50 4.36 -19.84
N LEU A 4 -13.44 5.14 -19.68
CA LEU A 4 -13.52 6.60 -19.69
C LEU A 4 -14.35 6.95 -20.91
N LYS A 5 -15.57 7.41 -20.66
CA LYS A 5 -16.49 7.86 -21.70
C LYS A 5 -15.77 9.05 -22.32
N GLN A 6 -15.13 8.83 -23.48
CA GLN A 6 -14.36 9.86 -24.17
C GLN A 6 -15.24 11.11 -24.21
N ASN A 7 -14.72 12.19 -23.64
CA ASN A 7 -15.42 13.46 -23.62
C ASN A 7 -15.69 13.82 -25.10
N PRO A 8 -16.94 13.98 -25.55
CA PRO A 8 -17.24 14.18 -26.98
C PRO A 8 -16.53 15.40 -27.58
N ALA A 9 -16.18 16.38 -26.74
CA ALA A 9 -15.33 17.51 -27.11
C ALA A 9 -13.87 17.12 -27.43
N ALA A 10 -13.29 16.17 -26.68
CA ALA A 10 -11.92 15.71 -26.93
C ALA A 10 -11.81 14.95 -28.26
N GLY A 11 -12.79 14.10 -28.59
CA GLY A 11 -12.83 13.40 -29.87
C GLY A 11 -13.01 14.34 -31.07
N SER A 12 -13.68 15.49 -30.90
CA SER A 12 -13.76 16.50 -31.95
C SER A 12 -12.46 17.26 -32.15
N LEU A 13 -11.72 17.56 -31.07
CA LEU A 13 -10.42 18.23 -31.13
C LEU A 13 -9.34 17.33 -31.75
N GLU A 14 -9.33 16.03 -31.46
CA GLU A 14 -8.41 15.06 -32.08
C GLU A 14 -8.65 14.95 -33.60
N SER A 15 -9.91 14.92 -34.03
CA SER A 15 -10.27 14.95 -35.46
C SER A 15 -9.86 16.25 -36.13
N GLU A 16 -10.02 17.39 -35.46
CA GLU A 16 -9.60 18.70 -35.96
C GLU A 16 -8.08 18.75 -36.15
N LEU A 17 -7.32 18.28 -35.15
CA LEU A 17 -5.86 18.19 -35.22
C LEU A 17 -5.41 17.31 -36.39
N ALA A 18 -6.02 16.14 -36.59
CA ALA A 18 -5.71 15.26 -37.71
C ALA A 18 -5.94 15.94 -39.08
N GLY A 19 -7.03 16.71 -39.20
CA GLY A 19 -7.32 17.52 -40.39
C GLY A 19 -6.29 18.63 -40.62
N LEU A 20 -5.87 19.31 -39.56
CA LEU A 20 -4.83 20.36 -39.63
C LEU A 20 -3.46 19.78 -40.02
N LEU A 21 -3.06 18.63 -39.44
CA LEU A 21 -1.81 17.93 -39.80
C LEU A 21 -1.81 17.52 -41.27
N THR A 22 -2.92 16.95 -41.76
CA THR A 22 -3.07 16.60 -43.18
C THR A 22 -2.96 17.84 -44.08
N THR A 23 -3.54 18.97 -43.65
CA THR A 23 -3.47 20.23 -44.39
C THR A 23 -2.04 20.79 -44.43
N ARG A 24 -1.32 20.75 -43.30
CA ARG A 24 0.10 21.14 -43.22
C ARG A 24 0.94 20.31 -44.18
N ASP A 25 0.80 18.99 -44.16
CA ASP A 25 1.61 18.10 -44.98
C ASP A 25 1.37 18.35 -46.49
N ASN A 26 0.11 18.60 -46.87
CA ASN A 26 -0.24 18.99 -48.23
C ASN A 26 0.35 20.35 -48.64
N LEU A 27 0.34 21.34 -47.75
CA LEU A 27 0.93 22.66 -48.01
C LEU A 27 2.46 22.60 -48.08
N GLN A 28 3.12 21.79 -47.25
CA GLN A 28 4.57 21.56 -47.31
C GLN A 28 4.99 20.88 -48.61
N ALA A 29 4.22 19.89 -49.08
CA ALA A 29 4.44 19.26 -50.38
C ALA A 29 4.33 20.27 -51.52
N ARG A 30 3.32 21.16 -51.48
CA ARG A 30 3.16 22.24 -52.46
C ARG A 30 4.28 23.28 -52.39
N GLN A 31 4.73 23.65 -51.19
CA GLN A 31 5.86 24.58 -51.01
C GLN A 31 7.13 24.01 -51.66
N THR A 32 7.40 22.72 -51.46
CA THR A 32 8.57 22.04 -52.05
C THR A 32 8.50 22.04 -53.59
N ALA A 33 7.32 21.79 -54.15
CA ALA A 33 7.10 21.87 -55.60
C ALA A 33 7.32 23.29 -56.14
N LEU A 34 6.77 24.30 -55.46
CA LEU A 34 6.94 25.71 -55.84
C LEU A 34 8.39 26.19 -55.77
N THR A 35 9.20 25.68 -54.85
CA THR A 35 10.65 25.98 -54.82
C THR A 35 11.32 25.54 -56.12
N THR A 36 10.98 24.35 -56.62
CA THR A 36 11.50 23.84 -57.89
C THR A 36 11.02 24.69 -59.07
N GLU A 37 9.74 25.08 -59.10
CA GLU A 37 9.18 25.95 -60.14
C GLU A 37 9.82 27.34 -60.14
N LEU A 38 10.08 27.91 -58.95
CA LEU A 38 10.73 29.21 -58.81
C LEU A 38 12.16 29.16 -59.34
N GLU A 39 12.92 28.12 -59.01
CA GLU A 39 14.28 27.92 -59.53
C GLU A 39 14.28 27.85 -61.07
N GLN A 40 13.32 27.13 -61.65
CA GLN A 40 13.16 27.03 -63.11
C GLN A 40 12.78 28.38 -63.74
N ALA A 41 11.83 29.11 -63.15
CA ALA A 41 11.42 30.44 -63.63
C ALA A 41 12.57 31.45 -63.58
N VAL A 42 13.33 31.46 -62.48
CA VAL A 42 14.52 32.32 -62.32
C VAL A 42 15.63 31.94 -63.29
N ALA A 43 15.89 30.64 -63.49
CA ALA A 43 16.86 30.17 -64.46
C ALA A 43 16.48 30.58 -65.89
N ARG A 44 15.19 30.43 -66.25
CA ARG A 44 14.68 30.85 -67.56
C ARG A 44 14.79 32.35 -67.77
N ARG A 45 14.45 33.16 -66.76
CA ARG A 45 14.64 34.63 -66.80
C ARG A 45 16.11 34.97 -67.03
N ARG A 46 17.03 34.32 -66.30
CA ARG A 46 18.48 34.55 -66.42
C ARG A 46 18.98 34.20 -67.83
N GLU A 47 18.51 33.10 -68.41
CA GLU A 47 18.87 32.68 -69.76
C GLU A 47 18.44 33.71 -70.81
N LEU A 48 17.20 34.19 -70.76
CA LEU A 48 16.68 35.19 -71.70
C LEU A 48 17.45 36.52 -71.63
N LEU A 49 17.84 36.93 -70.42
CA LEU A 49 18.66 38.12 -70.19
C LEU A 49 20.08 37.96 -70.76
N ILE A 50 20.70 36.79 -70.61
CA ILE A 50 22.04 36.50 -71.15
C ILE A 50 22.01 36.44 -72.69
N GLN A 51 20.99 35.82 -73.27
CA GLN A 51 20.84 35.66 -74.72
C GLN A 51 20.46 36.97 -75.45
N GLY A 52 20.11 38.03 -74.70
CA GLY A 52 19.64 39.29 -75.30
C GLY A 52 18.33 39.13 -76.06
N SER A 53 17.42 38.30 -75.56
CA SER A 53 16.10 38.10 -76.15
C SER A 53 15.27 39.38 -76.17
N ASP A 54 14.17 39.41 -76.93
CA ASP A 54 13.33 40.59 -77.01
C ASP A 54 12.68 40.97 -75.66
N ALA A 55 12.30 42.25 -75.55
CA ALA A 55 11.75 42.81 -74.32
C ALA A 55 10.42 42.18 -73.89
N ALA A 56 9.63 41.64 -74.81
CA ALA A 56 8.35 41.01 -74.49
C ALA A 56 8.57 39.64 -73.82
N ALA A 57 9.52 38.85 -74.34
CA ALA A 57 9.89 37.56 -73.75
C ALA A 57 10.47 37.72 -72.34
N ILE A 58 11.29 38.74 -72.10
CA ILE A 58 11.84 39.06 -70.77
C ILE A 58 10.72 39.46 -69.81
N ALA A 59 9.80 40.33 -70.23
CA ALA A 59 8.68 40.78 -69.41
C ALA A 59 7.72 39.63 -69.02
N GLU A 60 7.53 38.65 -69.92
CA GLU A 60 6.74 37.45 -69.62
C GLU A 60 7.41 36.59 -68.56
N ALA A 61 8.72 36.33 -68.69
CA ALA A 61 9.48 35.56 -67.70
C ALA A 61 9.53 36.25 -66.32
N GLU A 62 9.57 37.59 -66.28
CA GLU A 62 9.45 38.36 -65.05
C GLU A 62 8.07 38.29 -64.41
N ARG A 63 7.00 38.24 -65.21
CA ARG A 63 5.64 38.04 -64.70
C ARG A 63 5.50 36.65 -64.08
N ALA A 64 5.96 35.62 -64.78
CA ALA A 64 5.97 34.25 -64.27
C ALA A 64 6.75 34.11 -62.94
N CYS A 65 7.93 34.73 -62.82
CA CYS A 65 8.67 34.74 -61.56
C CYS A 65 7.85 35.36 -60.42
N ARG A 66 7.24 36.54 -60.65
CA ARG A 66 6.43 37.23 -59.64
C ARG A 66 5.20 36.44 -59.22
N GLU A 67 4.55 35.73 -60.14
CA GLU A 67 3.39 34.88 -59.85
C GLU A 67 3.77 33.69 -58.95
N VAL A 68 4.90 33.03 -59.25
CA VAL A 68 5.39 31.92 -58.43
C VAL A 68 5.86 32.41 -57.06
N GLU A 69 6.57 33.55 -56.99
CA GLU A 69 6.97 34.19 -55.72
C GLU A 69 5.75 34.57 -54.86
N GLY A 70 4.72 35.17 -55.46
CA GLY A 70 3.49 35.53 -54.77
C GLY A 70 2.73 34.30 -54.25
N THR A 71 2.68 33.23 -55.04
CA THR A 71 2.08 31.96 -54.63
C THR A 71 2.87 31.30 -53.49
N ALA A 72 4.20 31.30 -53.57
CA ALA A 72 5.07 30.78 -52.53
C ALA A 72 4.91 31.55 -51.20
N ALA A 73 4.82 32.89 -51.26
CA ALA A 73 4.54 33.72 -50.08
C ALA A 73 3.17 33.40 -49.47
N GLY A 74 2.14 33.22 -50.29
CA GLY A 74 0.80 32.82 -49.83
C GLY A 74 0.77 31.44 -49.16
N ILE A 75 1.50 30.46 -49.70
CA ILE A 75 1.62 29.13 -49.06
C ILE A 75 2.40 29.22 -47.75
N ALA A 76 3.46 30.03 -47.68
CA ALA A 76 4.22 30.22 -46.45
C ALA A 76 3.37 30.84 -45.33
N ASP A 77 2.54 31.85 -45.64
CA ASP A 77 1.60 32.44 -44.69
C ASP A 77 0.54 31.41 -44.23
N ALA A 78 -0.03 30.66 -45.18
CA ALA A 78 -0.99 29.60 -44.85
C ALA A 78 -0.39 28.50 -43.95
N LEU A 79 0.87 28.12 -44.19
CA LEU A 79 1.60 27.17 -43.33
C LEU A 79 1.76 27.71 -41.91
N ALA A 80 2.21 28.96 -41.76
CA ALA A 80 2.39 29.59 -40.45
C ALA A 80 1.07 29.65 -39.67
N GLU A 81 -0.05 29.97 -40.34
CA GLU A 81 -1.37 29.97 -39.72
C GLU A 81 -1.84 28.55 -39.32
N VAL A 82 -1.60 27.54 -40.16
CA VAL A 82 -1.93 26.13 -39.81
C VAL A 82 -1.09 25.65 -38.63
N GLU A 83 0.21 25.96 -38.57
CA GLU A 83 1.08 25.63 -37.43
C GLU A 83 0.62 26.30 -36.13
N ARG A 84 0.20 27.57 -36.22
CA ARG A 84 -0.40 28.29 -35.09
C ARG A 84 -1.69 27.61 -34.60
N ARG A 85 -2.54 27.14 -35.53
CA ARG A 85 -3.77 26.40 -35.18
C ARG A 85 -3.48 25.04 -34.58
N ILE A 86 -2.51 24.29 -35.13
CA ILE A 86 -2.05 23.00 -34.58
C ILE A 86 -1.63 23.20 -33.12
N SER A 87 -0.73 24.15 -32.87
CA SER A 87 -0.24 24.45 -31.51
C SER A 87 -1.38 24.83 -30.56
N GLY A 88 -2.34 25.64 -31.04
CA GLY A 88 -3.52 26.02 -30.26
C GLY A 88 -4.47 24.85 -29.96
N THR A 89 -4.64 23.92 -30.90
CA THR A 89 -5.48 22.73 -30.71
C THR A 89 -4.80 21.71 -29.79
N GLU A 90 -3.49 21.50 -29.92
CA GLU A 90 -2.70 20.66 -29.00
C GLU A 90 -2.79 21.17 -27.56
N ALA A 91 -2.66 22.49 -27.35
CA ALA A 91 -2.81 23.10 -26.02
C ALA A 91 -4.20 22.85 -25.42
N LYS A 92 -5.27 22.96 -26.23
CA LYS A 92 -6.64 22.68 -25.78
C LYS A 92 -6.85 21.20 -25.43
N ILE A 93 -6.25 20.29 -26.19
CA ILE A 93 -6.31 18.85 -25.91
C ILE A 93 -5.65 18.56 -24.56
N GLU A 94 -4.47 19.13 -24.32
CA GLU A 94 -3.75 18.94 -23.06
C GLU A 94 -4.49 19.56 -21.86
N GLU A 95 -5.07 20.76 -22.02
CA GLU A 95 -5.92 21.37 -21.00
C GLU A 95 -7.14 20.50 -20.68
N ALA A 96 -7.81 19.96 -21.71
CA ALA A 96 -8.93 19.04 -21.54
C ALA A 96 -8.51 17.73 -20.86
N ARG A 97 -7.30 17.22 -21.14
CA ARG A 97 -6.73 16.03 -20.48
C ARG A 97 -6.51 16.29 -18.99
N ILE A 98 -5.82 17.36 -18.64
CA ILE A 98 -5.55 17.75 -17.24
C ILE A 98 -6.87 17.99 -16.48
N ALA A 99 -7.83 18.68 -17.08
CA ALA A 99 -9.15 18.89 -16.48
C ALA A 99 -9.88 17.55 -16.25
N GLY A 100 -9.80 16.63 -17.22
CA GLY A 100 -10.37 15.28 -17.10
C GLY A 100 -9.75 14.47 -15.97
N GLU A 101 -8.43 14.54 -15.78
CA GLU A 101 -7.73 13.86 -14.68
C GLU A 101 -8.13 14.39 -13.32
N ARG A 102 -8.20 15.72 -13.18
CA ARG A 102 -8.68 16.37 -11.95
C ARG A 102 -10.11 15.97 -11.62
N GLU A 103 -11.00 16.00 -12.60
CA GLU A 103 -12.40 15.61 -12.40
C GLU A 103 -12.53 14.13 -12.03
N ALA A 104 -11.75 13.23 -12.65
CA ALA A 104 -11.78 11.81 -12.33
C ALA A 104 -11.34 11.52 -10.88
N ALA A 105 -10.28 12.19 -10.41
CA ALA A 105 -9.80 12.08 -9.03
C ALA A 105 -10.84 12.62 -8.03
N ALA A 106 -11.36 13.84 -8.29
CA ALA A 106 -12.40 14.45 -7.45
C ALA A 106 -13.68 13.60 -7.38
N ALA A 107 -14.14 13.07 -8.52
CA ALA A 107 -15.32 12.21 -8.59
C ALA A 107 -15.14 10.90 -7.81
N THR A 108 -13.91 10.35 -7.77
CA THR A 108 -13.58 9.17 -6.97
C THR A 108 -13.73 9.46 -5.48
N LEU A 109 -13.14 10.56 -4.99
CA LEU A 109 -13.27 10.99 -3.60
C LEU A 109 -14.74 11.24 -3.20
N GLU A 110 -15.52 11.90 -4.05
CA GLU A 110 -16.94 12.17 -3.78
C GLU A 110 -17.79 10.90 -3.74
N ARG A 111 -17.54 9.96 -4.66
CA ARG A 111 -18.20 8.65 -4.70
C ARG A 111 -17.89 7.87 -3.42
N ASP A 112 -16.62 7.83 -3.03
CA ASP A 112 -16.17 7.08 -1.86
C ASP A 112 -16.71 7.72 -0.58
N SER A 113 -16.70 9.05 -0.48
CA SER A 113 -17.33 9.80 0.62
C SER A 113 -18.82 9.47 0.78
N LYS A 114 -19.58 9.40 -0.33
CA LYS A 114 -20.99 9.01 -0.31
C LYS A 114 -21.18 7.56 0.15
N ALA A 115 -20.32 6.65 -0.29
CA ALA A 115 -20.36 5.24 0.11
C ALA A 115 -20.05 5.07 1.61
N ILE A 116 -19.05 5.80 2.11
CA ILE A 116 -18.66 5.83 3.53
C ILE A 116 -19.80 6.39 4.37
N ASP A 117 -20.40 7.53 4.01
CA ASP A 117 -21.53 8.09 4.75
C ASP A 117 -22.71 7.10 4.84
N ALA A 118 -23.04 6.44 3.73
CA ALA A 118 -24.10 5.43 3.72
C ALA A 118 -23.75 4.20 4.57
N ALA A 119 -22.49 3.78 4.61
CA ALA A 119 -22.04 2.68 5.45
C ALA A 119 -22.04 3.06 6.94
N ALA A 120 -21.53 4.25 7.27
CA ALA A 120 -21.51 4.80 8.62
C ALA A 120 -22.94 4.93 9.18
N GLU A 121 -23.89 5.38 8.36
CA GLU A 121 -25.29 5.48 8.74
C GLU A 121 -25.92 4.11 9.04
N ARG A 122 -25.58 3.07 8.27
CA ARG A 122 -26.02 1.70 8.57
C ARG A 122 -25.44 1.18 9.88
N VAL A 123 -24.16 1.45 10.15
CA VAL A 123 -23.52 1.10 11.43
C VAL A 123 -24.22 1.83 12.58
N ARG A 124 -24.50 3.13 12.44
CA ARG A 124 -25.23 3.92 13.42
C ARG A 124 -26.61 3.32 13.74
N GLN A 125 -27.36 2.93 12.71
CA GLN A 125 -28.66 2.27 12.87
C GLN A 125 -28.52 0.92 13.59
N ALA A 126 -27.53 0.09 13.21
CA ALA A 126 -27.28 -1.19 13.87
C ALA A 126 -26.90 -1.03 15.35
N VAL A 127 -26.09 -0.02 15.69
CA VAL A 127 -25.75 0.31 17.08
C VAL A 127 -26.98 0.78 17.86
N ALA A 128 -27.85 1.59 17.26
CA ALA A 128 -29.10 2.01 17.89
C ALA A 128 -30.04 0.82 18.14
N ASP A 129 -30.13 -0.12 17.21
CA ASP A 129 -30.96 -1.32 17.37
C ASP A 129 -30.35 -2.31 18.37
N LEU A 130 -29.02 -2.42 18.43
CA LEU A 130 -28.30 -3.14 19.48
C LEU A 130 -28.57 -2.53 20.86
N ALA A 131 -28.55 -1.20 20.99
CA ALA A 131 -28.85 -0.52 22.24
C ALA A 131 -30.29 -0.80 22.72
N LYS A 132 -31.27 -0.80 21.81
CA LYS A 132 -32.66 -1.19 22.12
C LYS A 132 -32.75 -2.66 22.54
N ALA A 133 -32.08 -3.56 21.82
CA ALA A 133 -32.06 -4.99 22.12
C ALA A 133 -31.40 -5.27 23.48
N HIS A 134 -30.31 -4.55 23.80
CA HIS A 134 -29.62 -4.61 25.08
C HIS A 134 -30.54 -4.14 26.23
N ALA A 135 -31.26 -3.02 26.06
CA ALA A 135 -32.24 -2.56 27.03
C ALA A 135 -33.39 -3.58 27.22
N ALA A 136 -33.88 -4.19 26.14
CA ALA A 136 -34.91 -5.23 26.20
C ALA A 136 -34.41 -6.51 26.90
N LEU A 137 -33.15 -6.91 26.68
CA LEU A 137 -32.50 -8.02 27.38
C LEU A 137 -32.40 -7.72 28.89
N GLY A 138 -31.98 -6.51 29.27
CA GLY A 138 -31.97 -6.06 30.67
C GLY A 138 -33.35 -6.13 31.32
N GLY A 139 -34.39 -5.70 30.61
CA GLY A 139 -35.77 -5.79 31.09
C GLY A 139 -36.33 -7.23 31.15
N ALA A 140 -35.83 -8.13 30.31
CA ALA A 140 -36.23 -9.54 30.30
C ALA A 140 -35.56 -10.35 31.41
N ILE A 141 -34.37 -9.96 31.85
CA ILE A 141 -33.70 -10.58 33.00
C ILE A 141 -34.41 -10.11 34.28
N SER A 142 -35.13 -11.02 34.93
CA SER A 142 -35.79 -10.68 36.19
C SER A 142 -34.81 -10.59 37.35
N VAL A 143 -35.17 -9.84 38.38
CA VAL A 143 -34.46 -9.80 39.67
C VAL A 143 -34.35 -11.16 40.35
N THR A 144 -35.25 -12.09 40.01
CA THR A 144 -35.22 -13.49 40.45
C THR A 144 -34.25 -14.33 39.63
N ALA A 145 -34.10 -14.04 38.33
CA ALA A 145 -33.22 -14.78 37.44
C ALA A 145 -31.75 -14.33 37.53
N ALA A 146 -31.49 -13.04 37.75
CA ALA A 146 -30.14 -12.47 37.79
C ALA A 146 -29.18 -13.16 38.79
N PRO A 147 -29.61 -13.52 40.03
CA PRO A 147 -28.75 -14.23 40.99
C PRO A 147 -28.33 -15.65 40.55
N HIS A 148 -28.99 -16.24 39.55
CA HIS A 148 -28.64 -17.55 39.00
C HIS A 148 -27.58 -17.49 37.90
N PHE A 149 -27.14 -16.28 37.49
CA PHE A 149 -26.03 -16.11 36.56
C PHE A 149 -24.72 -16.62 37.20
N SER A 150 -24.22 -17.77 36.71
CA SER A 150 -23.18 -18.55 37.41
C SER A 150 -21.76 -18.06 37.17
N LYS A 151 -20.93 -18.17 38.22
CA LYS A 151 -19.56 -17.66 38.42
C LYS A 151 -18.41 -18.31 37.63
N TYR A 152 -18.65 -19.15 36.63
CA TYR A 152 -17.62 -20.10 36.21
C TYR A 152 -16.52 -19.56 35.27
N ASP A 153 -16.64 -18.37 34.67
CA ASP A 153 -15.68 -17.97 33.62
C ASP A 153 -14.59 -16.95 33.98
N PHE A 154 -14.65 -16.16 35.07
CA PHE A 154 -13.55 -15.24 35.38
C PHE A 154 -13.35 -14.98 36.88
N ALA A 155 -12.09 -14.80 37.27
CA ALA A 155 -11.58 -14.67 38.63
C ALA A 155 -12.29 -13.60 39.49
N GLY A 156 -13.38 -13.97 40.18
CA GLY A 156 -14.00 -13.14 41.21
C GLY A 156 -15.39 -13.61 41.65
N ARG A 157 -15.73 -13.40 42.94
CA ARG A 157 -17.10 -13.60 43.45
C ARG A 157 -17.98 -12.42 43.06
N ARG A 158 -18.75 -12.53 41.97
CA ARG A 158 -19.84 -11.60 41.64
C ARG A 158 -21.19 -12.23 42.03
N ASP A 159 -21.55 -12.16 43.31
CA ASP A 159 -22.90 -12.54 43.78
C ASP A 159 -23.81 -11.31 43.77
N GLY A 160 -25.04 -11.45 43.27
CA GLY A 160 -26.08 -10.42 43.38
C GLY A 160 -25.99 -9.27 42.37
N GLU A 161 -25.43 -9.50 41.18
CA GLU A 161 -25.41 -8.48 40.12
C GLU A 161 -26.81 -8.14 39.62
N SER A 162 -27.02 -6.87 39.25
CA SER A 162 -28.31 -6.43 38.74
C SER A 162 -28.60 -7.00 37.34
N PRO A 163 -29.88 -7.15 36.95
CA PRO A 163 -30.26 -7.54 35.59
C PRO A 163 -29.53 -6.80 34.47
N GLU A 164 -29.31 -5.49 34.65
CA GLU A 164 -28.62 -4.63 33.70
C GLU A 164 -27.15 -5.02 33.55
N ARG A 165 -26.47 -5.38 34.65
CA ARG A 165 -25.09 -5.84 34.63
C ARG A 165 -24.94 -7.22 33.99
N VAL A 166 -25.90 -8.12 34.22
CA VAL A 166 -25.94 -9.43 33.54
C VAL A 166 -26.20 -9.25 32.05
N ALA A 167 -27.14 -8.39 31.65
CA ALA A 167 -27.39 -8.05 30.26
C ALA A 167 -26.15 -7.46 29.57
N ALA A 168 -25.42 -6.57 30.25
CA ALA A 168 -24.21 -5.95 29.74
C ALA A 168 -23.11 -6.97 29.51
N TYR A 169 -22.91 -7.89 30.46
CA TYR A 169 -21.96 -8.99 30.31
C TYR A 169 -22.30 -9.90 29.12
N LEU A 170 -23.56 -10.34 29.02
CA LEU A 170 -24.01 -11.22 27.93
C LEU A 170 -23.89 -10.53 26.57
N THR A 171 -24.31 -9.26 26.48
CA THR A 171 -24.20 -8.47 25.25
C THR A 171 -22.73 -8.28 24.86
N GLY A 172 -21.84 -7.99 25.83
CA GLY A 172 -20.40 -7.88 25.60
C GLY A 172 -19.79 -9.17 25.03
N HIS A 173 -20.17 -10.33 25.56
CA HIS A 173 -19.69 -11.62 25.05
C HIS A 173 -20.24 -11.96 23.66
N MET A 174 -21.50 -11.61 23.38
CA MET A 174 -22.07 -11.75 22.04
C MET A 174 -21.33 -10.87 21.03
N LEU A 175 -20.97 -9.63 21.42
CA LEU A 175 -20.21 -8.71 20.57
C LEU A 175 -18.79 -9.20 20.32
N SER A 176 -18.06 -9.66 21.33
CA SER A 176 -16.70 -10.18 21.16
C SER A 176 -16.66 -11.42 20.26
N THR A 177 -17.72 -12.23 20.25
CA THR A 177 -17.83 -13.41 19.39
C THR A 177 -18.24 -13.04 17.97
N ALA A 178 -19.17 -12.09 17.81
CA ALA A 178 -19.70 -11.70 16.51
C ALA A 178 -18.77 -10.75 15.73
N LEU A 179 -17.94 -9.98 16.45
CA LEU A 179 -17.03 -8.98 15.88
C LEU A 179 -15.62 -9.18 16.48
N PRO A 180 -14.96 -10.31 16.20
CA PRO A 180 -13.65 -10.62 16.79
C PRO A 180 -12.57 -9.60 16.39
N ASP A 181 -12.72 -8.96 15.22
CA ASP A 181 -11.79 -7.95 14.70
C ASP A 181 -12.09 -6.52 15.21
N LEU A 182 -13.21 -6.31 15.92
CA LEU A 182 -13.53 -5.02 16.53
C LEU A 182 -12.71 -4.88 17.82
N ALA A 183 -11.43 -4.52 17.65
CA ALA A 183 -10.51 -4.28 18.74
C ALA A 183 -10.86 -2.97 19.48
N VAL A 184 -11.87 -3.02 20.35
CA VAL A 184 -12.07 -1.98 21.35
C VAL A 184 -11.02 -2.19 22.45
N SER A 185 -9.81 -1.65 22.24
CA SER A 185 -8.81 -1.43 23.30
C SER A 185 -8.39 -2.69 24.11
N GLU A 186 -7.71 -3.64 23.47
CA GLU A 186 -6.62 -4.41 24.13
C GLU A 186 -5.66 -5.02 23.09
N ALA A 187 -6.20 -5.56 21.99
CA ALA A 187 -5.39 -5.97 20.83
C ALA A 187 -4.66 -4.79 20.18
N GLY A 188 -5.29 -3.61 20.11
CA GLY A 188 -4.64 -2.39 19.63
C GLY A 188 -3.55 -1.81 20.54
N ARG A 189 -3.37 -2.36 21.77
CA ARG A 189 -2.23 -2.08 22.64
C ARG A 189 -1.06 -3.02 22.40
N GLN A 190 -1.33 -4.26 21.97
CA GLN A 190 -0.31 -5.29 21.72
C GLN A 190 0.23 -5.21 20.29
N GLU A 191 -0.64 -4.96 19.32
CA GLU A 191 -0.25 -4.45 18.03
C GLU A 191 0.07 -2.97 18.21
N GLN A 192 1.33 -2.58 18.05
CA GLN A 192 1.78 -1.19 18.12
C GLN A 192 1.13 -0.35 17.00
N PHE A 193 -0.17 -0.08 17.08
CA PHE A 193 -0.84 0.87 16.21
C PHE A 193 -0.33 2.26 16.57
N GLY A 194 0.83 2.64 16.03
CA GLY A 194 1.39 3.99 16.11
C GLY A 194 0.57 5.04 15.37
N TRP A 195 -0.71 4.80 15.08
CA TRP A 195 -1.50 5.56 14.12
C TRP A 195 -2.86 6.03 14.64
N VAL A 196 -3.28 5.60 15.83
CA VAL A 196 -4.38 6.24 16.57
C VAL A 196 -3.78 6.61 17.92
N ASP A 197 -3.83 7.89 18.30
CA ASP A 197 -3.43 8.31 19.65
C ASP A 197 -4.10 7.35 20.64
N ALA A 198 -3.35 6.82 21.62
CA ALA A 198 -3.89 5.88 22.61
C ALA A 198 -4.97 6.52 23.50
N LYS A 199 -5.24 7.81 23.28
CA LYS A 199 -6.44 8.47 23.77
C LYS A 199 -7.65 7.72 23.26
N PRO A 200 -8.58 7.34 24.15
CA PRO A 200 -9.94 7.00 23.73
C PRO A 200 -10.38 8.10 22.77
N ILE A 201 -10.92 7.74 21.60
CA ILE A 201 -11.63 8.71 20.77
C ILE A 201 -12.66 9.31 21.71
N GLU A 202 -12.44 10.57 22.11
CA GLU A 202 -13.38 11.28 22.98
C GLU A 202 -14.74 11.12 22.32
N ALA A 203 -15.76 10.74 23.10
CA ALA A 203 -17.11 10.60 22.57
C ALA A 203 -17.43 11.88 21.82
N THR A 204 -17.38 11.82 20.48
CA THR A 204 -17.55 13.00 19.65
C THR A 204 -18.94 13.50 19.96
N ALA A 205 -19.06 14.77 20.34
CA ALA A 205 -20.36 15.41 20.55
C ALA A 205 -21.08 15.49 19.19
N GLY A 206 -21.70 14.39 18.78
CA GLY A 206 -22.34 14.23 17.48
C GLY A 206 -22.39 12.78 17.00
N ASP A 207 -23.53 12.42 16.42
CA ASP A 207 -23.91 11.06 15.99
C ASP A 207 -23.17 10.55 14.73
N ALA A 208 -22.13 11.24 14.22
CA ALA A 208 -21.50 10.91 12.94
C ALA A 208 -19.99 11.23 12.85
N PRO A 209 -19.11 10.53 13.59
CA PRO A 209 -17.66 10.75 13.56
C PRO A 209 -17.05 10.55 12.16
N ALA A 210 -17.59 9.64 11.35
CA ALA A 210 -17.14 9.41 9.98
C ALA A 210 -17.27 10.66 9.09
N LYS A 211 -18.26 11.52 9.36
CA LYS A 211 -18.49 12.72 8.56
C LYS A 211 -17.39 13.76 8.80
N ALA A 212 -17.20 14.14 10.06
CA ALA A 212 -16.23 15.16 10.44
C ALA A 212 -14.77 14.71 10.25
N LEU A 213 -14.47 13.44 10.55
CA LEU A 213 -13.09 12.95 10.55
C LEU A 213 -12.61 12.45 9.18
N LEU A 214 -13.52 12.12 8.27
CA LEU A 214 -13.16 11.45 7.02
C LEU A 214 -13.86 12.04 5.80
N THR A 215 -15.19 12.04 5.73
CA THR A 215 -15.88 12.38 4.47
C THR A 215 -15.94 13.87 4.16
N GLU A 216 -15.96 14.76 5.15
CA GLU A 216 -15.82 16.22 4.93
C GLU A 216 -14.44 16.60 4.40
N PRO A 217 -13.32 16.19 5.02
CA PRO A 217 -11.99 16.39 4.45
C PRO A 217 -11.83 15.83 3.03
N MET A 218 -12.41 14.66 2.74
CA MET A 218 -12.38 14.08 1.39
C MET A 218 -13.14 14.95 0.36
N ARG A 219 -14.28 15.52 0.73
CA ARG A 219 -15.04 16.44 -0.14
C ARG A 219 -14.31 17.75 -0.36
N GLU A 220 -13.67 18.29 0.68
CA GLU A 220 -12.85 19.49 0.59
C GLU A 220 -11.68 19.26 -0.38
N LEU A 221 -10.95 18.15 -0.23
CA LEU A 221 -9.87 17.76 -1.12
C LEU A 221 -10.35 17.60 -2.57
N ALA A 222 -11.53 17.00 -2.78
CA ALA A 222 -12.14 16.92 -4.11
C ALA A 222 -12.39 18.30 -4.72
N GLY A 223 -12.84 19.26 -3.92
CA GLY A 223 -12.99 20.66 -4.32
C GLY A 223 -11.67 21.31 -4.73
N GLN A 224 -10.62 21.14 -3.93
CA GLN A 224 -9.27 21.68 -4.19
C GLN A 224 -8.64 21.08 -5.44
N ILE A 225 -8.80 19.77 -5.68
CA ILE A 225 -8.33 19.10 -6.90
C ILE A 225 -9.03 19.66 -8.13
N ARG A 226 -10.35 19.86 -8.07
CA ARG A 226 -11.13 20.44 -9.17
C ARG A 226 -10.72 21.89 -9.45
N ALA A 227 -10.41 22.66 -8.42
CA ALA A 227 -9.88 24.03 -8.54
C ALA A 227 -8.42 24.07 -9.07
N GLY A 228 -7.71 22.95 -9.05
CA GLY A 228 -6.30 22.87 -9.43
C GLY A 228 -5.33 23.36 -8.36
N GLU A 229 -5.79 23.49 -7.11
CA GLU A 229 -4.99 23.91 -5.95
C GLU A 229 -4.14 22.76 -5.40
N THR A 230 -4.58 21.52 -5.63
CA THR A 230 -3.91 20.29 -5.16
C THR A 230 -3.74 19.27 -6.30
N SER A 231 -2.73 18.41 -6.17
CA SER A 231 -2.46 17.33 -7.12
C SER A 231 -3.62 16.33 -7.21
N PRO A 232 -3.97 15.82 -8.41
CA PRO A 232 -4.94 14.74 -8.57
C PRO A 232 -4.39 13.36 -8.14
N ASP A 233 -3.11 13.26 -7.79
CA ASP A 233 -2.51 12.02 -7.28
C ASP A 233 -2.90 11.80 -5.81
N LEU A 234 -3.83 10.86 -5.59
CA LEU A 234 -4.41 10.60 -4.27
C LEU A 234 -3.50 9.70 -3.44
N PRO A 235 -3.27 10.02 -2.16
CA PRO A 235 -2.51 9.16 -1.26
C PRO A 235 -3.19 7.80 -1.12
N ARG A 236 -2.39 6.74 -1.13
CA ARG A 236 -2.87 5.35 -0.99
C ARG A 236 -2.51 4.80 0.37
N PHE A 237 -3.38 3.94 0.88
CA PHE A 237 -3.05 3.16 2.07
C PHE A 237 -1.92 2.19 1.74
N HIS A 238 -0.82 2.32 2.45
CA HIS A 238 0.25 1.33 2.48
C HIS A 238 0.16 0.58 3.80
N ARG A 239 -0.05 -0.74 3.74
CA ARG A 239 -0.03 -1.57 4.94
C ARG A 239 1.36 -1.44 5.57
N PRO A 240 1.46 -1.07 6.87
CA PRO A 240 2.76 -1.01 7.54
C PRO A 240 3.40 -2.40 7.53
N GLU A 241 4.74 -2.42 7.43
CA GLU A 241 5.50 -3.66 7.52
C GLU A 241 5.22 -4.36 8.87
N PRO A 242 4.79 -5.63 8.88
CA PRO A 242 4.64 -6.41 10.09
C PRO A 242 5.95 -6.53 10.87
N ASN A 243 5.85 -6.84 12.17
CA ASN A 243 7.03 -7.29 12.90
C ASN A 243 7.43 -8.69 12.40
N PHE A 244 8.60 -8.77 11.75
CA PHE A 244 9.13 -10.03 11.21
C PHE A 244 10.01 -10.79 12.21
N GLU A 245 10.20 -10.29 13.43
CA GLU A 245 10.98 -10.99 14.43
C GLU A 245 10.36 -12.37 14.71
N PRO A 246 11.11 -13.47 14.50
CA PRO A 246 10.60 -14.79 14.78
C PRO A 246 10.43 -14.96 16.30
N GLN A 247 9.29 -15.51 16.70
CA GLN A 247 9.11 -16.01 18.06
C GLN A 247 10.06 -17.19 18.26
N ILE A 248 10.90 -17.11 19.28
CA ILE A 248 11.86 -18.17 19.63
C ILE A 248 11.23 -18.99 20.76
N GLU A 249 10.73 -20.17 20.43
CA GLU A 249 10.25 -21.11 21.43
C GLU A 249 11.43 -21.86 22.06
N GLU A 250 11.39 -22.01 23.39
CA GLU A 250 12.33 -22.84 24.12
C GLU A 250 11.76 -24.24 24.30
N VAL A 251 12.57 -25.25 24.02
CA VAL A 251 12.23 -26.65 24.18
C VAL A 251 13.15 -27.30 25.20
N GLN A 252 12.58 -28.23 25.98
CA GLN A 252 13.38 -29.02 26.90
C GLN A 252 14.21 -30.05 26.14
N ILE A 253 15.49 -30.14 26.46
CA ILE A 253 16.42 -31.16 25.95
C ILE A 253 17.11 -31.89 27.09
N TYR A 254 17.57 -33.10 26.77
CA TYR A 254 18.41 -33.94 27.63
C TYR A 254 19.83 -33.95 27.06
N ALA A 255 20.71 -33.12 27.62
CA ALA A 255 22.09 -32.98 27.19
C ALA A 255 22.90 -34.21 27.59
N ARG A 256 23.62 -34.80 26.64
CA ARG A 256 24.53 -35.94 26.84
C ARG A 256 25.94 -35.48 27.16
N GLU A 257 26.34 -34.36 26.57
CA GLU A 257 27.63 -33.70 26.78
C GLU A 257 27.40 -32.18 26.89
N PRO A 258 28.22 -31.46 27.67
CA PRO A 258 28.17 -30.00 27.71
C PRO A 258 28.49 -29.38 26.36
N PHE A 259 27.70 -28.39 25.94
CA PHE A 259 27.91 -27.71 24.66
C PHE A 259 27.65 -26.22 24.75
N GLN A 260 28.12 -25.47 23.76
CA GLN A 260 28.00 -24.01 23.70
C GLN A 260 27.53 -23.51 22.34
N TYR A 261 26.84 -22.38 22.33
CA TYR A 261 26.34 -21.69 21.13
C TYR A 261 26.42 -20.17 21.30
N VAL A 262 26.22 -19.40 20.23
CA VAL A 262 26.14 -17.94 20.29
C VAL A 262 24.67 -17.53 20.42
N GLY A 263 24.34 -16.86 21.52
CA GLY A 263 22.99 -16.41 21.84
C GLY A 263 22.53 -15.22 20.99
N ALA A 264 21.26 -14.84 21.14
CA ALA A 264 20.63 -13.80 20.32
C ALA A 264 21.31 -12.41 20.42
N THR A 265 22.00 -12.13 21.54
CA THR A 265 22.74 -10.88 21.78
C THR A 265 24.22 -10.95 21.38
N GLY A 266 24.66 -12.06 20.77
CA GLY A 266 26.06 -12.28 20.39
C GLY A 266 26.96 -12.80 21.52
N SER A 267 26.42 -13.00 22.73
CA SER A 267 27.15 -13.61 23.84
C SER A 267 27.19 -15.14 23.69
N ARG A 268 28.30 -15.77 24.09
CA ARG A 268 28.36 -17.23 24.18
C ARG A 268 27.46 -17.71 25.32
N GLN A 269 26.71 -18.77 25.06
CA GLN A 269 25.82 -19.44 25.99
C GLN A 269 26.30 -20.87 26.17
N MET A 270 26.33 -21.35 27.42
CA MET A 270 26.78 -22.70 27.78
C MET A 270 25.61 -23.51 28.31
N VAL A 271 25.47 -24.72 27.79
CA VAL A 271 24.52 -25.72 28.25
C VAL A 271 25.31 -26.78 29.02
N SER A 272 25.37 -26.63 30.33
CA SER A 272 26.10 -27.52 31.24
C SER A 272 25.20 -28.39 32.10
N SER A 273 23.89 -28.13 32.08
CA SER A 273 22.91 -28.92 32.84
C SER A 273 22.47 -30.15 32.04
N PRO A 274 22.32 -31.33 32.67
CA PRO A 274 21.80 -32.54 32.02
C PRO A 274 20.40 -32.36 31.44
N VAL A 275 19.59 -31.49 32.04
CA VAL A 275 18.28 -31.07 31.54
C VAL A 275 18.30 -29.56 31.39
N ALA A 276 18.03 -29.07 30.19
CA ALA A 276 18.06 -27.64 29.88
C ALA A 276 16.89 -27.26 28.96
N HIS A 277 16.43 -26.02 29.09
CA HIS A 277 15.55 -25.40 28.12
C HIS A 277 16.40 -24.51 27.22
N VAL A 278 16.34 -24.76 25.92
CA VAL A 278 17.10 -24.01 24.93
C VAL A 278 16.21 -23.69 23.73
N PRO A 279 16.52 -22.64 22.95
CA PRO A 279 15.83 -22.34 21.69
C PRO A 279 15.72 -23.57 20.80
N GLU A 280 14.57 -23.81 20.17
CA GLU A 280 14.33 -25.03 19.37
C GLU A 280 15.42 -25.27 18.31
N MET A 281 15.85 -24.23 17.59
CA MET A 281 16.90 -24.36 16.58
C MET A 281 18.25 -24.80 17.17
N VAL A 282 18.56 -24.37 18.40
CA VAL A 282 19.77 -24.79 19.14
C VAL A 282 19.62 -26.25 19.57
N ALA A 283 18.43 -26.66 20.03
CA ALA A 283 18.12 -28.03 20.38
C ALA A 283 18.29 -28.96 19.17
N GLU A 284 17.69 -28.62 18.02
CA GLU A 284 17.80 -29.39 16.78
C GLU A 284 19.25 -29.60 16.38
N ARG A 285 20.04 -28.52 16.39
CA ARG A 285 21.46 -28.59 16.04
C ARG A 285 22.26 -29.46 17.01
N ALA A 286 22.03 -29.33 18.31
CA ALA A 286 22.70 -30.16 19.31
C ALA A 286 22.32 -31.65 19.19
N ILE A 287 21.08 -31.96 18.81
CA ILE A 287 20.61 -33.33 18.57
C ILE A 287 21.24 -33.91 17.30
N GLU A 288 21.30 -33.15 16.20
CA GLU A 288 21.99 -33.56 14.96
C GLU A 288 23.45 -33.92 15.21
N MET A 289 24.12 -33.16 16.06
CA MET A 289 25.51 -33.41 16.46
C MET A 289 25.67 -34.54 17.49
N GLY A 290 24.56 -35.14 17.94
CA GLY A 290 24.56 -36.23 18.92
C GLY A 290 24.82 -35.80 20.37
N LEU A 291 24.85 -34.49 20.65
CA LEU A 291 25.17 -33.90 21.95
C LEU A 291 23.94 -33.84 22.87
N ALA A 292 22.72 -33.93 22.32
CA ALA A 292 21.47 -33.88 23.07
C ALA A 292 20.41 -34.84 22.52
N SER A 293 19.29 -34.98 23.24
CA SER A 293 18.11 -35.77 22.85
C SER A 293 16.82 -35.05 23.23
N ARG A 294 15.76 -35.16 22.40
CA ARG A 294 14.41 -34.64 22.74
C ARG A 294 13.74 -35.44 23.87
N ALA A 295 14.11 -36.72 24.03
CA ALA A 295 13.52 -37.60 25.02
C ALA A 295 14.57 -38.13 26.00
N GLU A 296 14.10 -38.45 27.20
CA GLU A 296 14.88 -39.11 28.23
C GLU A 296 15.18 -40.55 27.81
N THR A 297 16.38 -40.79 27.27
CA THR A 297 16.77 -42.13 26.81
C THR A 297 17.40 -42.97 27.93
N LEU A 298 17.26 -44.29 27.86
CA LEU A 298 17.94 -45.23 28.77
C LEU A 298 19.47 -45.08 28.74
N ALA A 299 20.05 -44.68 27.60
CA ALA A 299 21.47 -44.40 27.46
C ALA A 299 21.87 -43.12 28.23
N TRP A 300 21.07 -42.06 28.14
CA TRP A 300 21.27 -40.82 28.88
C TRP A 300 21.18 -41.05 30.41
N ARG A 301 20.16 -41.80 30.87
CA ARG A 301 20.00 -42.16 32.29
C ARG A 301 21.21 -42.92 32.87
N LYS A 302 21.88 -43.74 32.06
CA LYS A 302 23.03 -44.55 32.49
C LYS A 302 24.35 -43.79 32.49
N ASN A 303 24.49 -42.77 31.64
CA ASN A 303 25.76 -42.09 31.41
C ASN A 303 25.94 -40.79 32.22
N TRP A 304 24.89 -40.25 32.83
CA TRP A 304 25.03 -39.05 33.68
C TRP A 304 25.25 -39.43 35.16
N PRO A 305 26.42 -39.14 35.75
CA PRO A 305 26.83 -39.64 37.07
C PRO A 305 26.22 -38.84 38.24
N GLY A 306 24.91 -38.55 38.20
CA GLY A 306 24.23 -37.71 39.19
C GLY A 306 22.85 -38.17 39.65
N HIS A 307 22.31 -39.29 39.14
CA HIS A 307 20.99 -39.79 39.56
C HIS A 307 20.99 -40.63 40.84
N HIS A 308 22.13 -40.76 41.53
CA HIS A 308 22.19 -41.25 42.90
C HIS A 308 22.63 -40.11 43.81
N HIS A 309 21.70 -39.70 44.69
CA HIS A 309 21.79 -38.69 45.74
C HIS A 309 21.17 -37.33 45.39
N GLY A 310 19.94 -37.14 45.87
CA GLY A 310 19.33 -35.83 45.97
C GLY A 310 20.20 -34.91 46.83
N SER A 311 20.66 -33.80 46.25
CA SER A 311 21.02 -32.59 46.98
C SER A 311 21.41 -31.53 45.95
N ALA A 312 20.85 -30.35 46.08
CA ALA A 312 21.07 -29.17 45.26
C ALA A 312 22.49 -28.56 45.41
N SER A 313 23.53 -29.38 45.56
CA SER A 313 24.89 -28.91 45.89
C SER A 313 26.06 -29.71 45.28
N ALA A 314 25.82 -30.61 44.31
CA ALA A 314 26.88 -31.41 43.68
C ALA A 314 27.31 -30.98 42.26
N THR A 315 26.77 -29.90 41.68
CA THR A 315 27.13 -29.41 40.33
C THR A 315 27.88 -28.08 40.38
N THR A 316 29.04 -28.09 41.02
CA THR A 316 30.11 -27.09 40.81
C THR A 316 31.43 -27.77 40.46
N GLN A 317 31.39 -28.87 39.69
CA GLN A 317 32.45 -29.06 38.71
C GLN A 317 32.30 -27.91 37.70
N ARG A 318 33.16 -26.91 37.84
CA ARG A 318 33.24 -25.77 36.92
C ARG A 318 33.67 -26.30 35.56
N ILE A 319 32.71 -26.76 34.76
CA ILE A 319 32.95 -27.04 33.34
C ILE A 319 33.44 -25.74 32.72
N GLY A 320 34.68 -25.77 32.23
CA GLY A 320 35.28 -24.64 31.54
C GLY A 320 34.64 -24.43 30.17
N TRP A 321 34.69 -23.20 29.64
CA TRP A 321 34.25 -22.92 28.27
C TRP A 321 35.02 -23.77 27.23
N ASP A 322 36.25 -24.15 27.54
CA ASP A 322 37.12 -25.00 26.70
C ASP A 322 36.72 -26.49 26.74
N GLU A 323 35.93 -26.90 27.74
CA GLU A 323 35.41 -28.27 27.88
C GLU A 323 34.04 -28.45 27.20
N CYS A 324 33.43 -27.36 26.72
CA CYS A 324 32.14 -27.38 26.04
C CYS A 324 32.31 -27.47 24.52
N VAL A 325 31.66 -28.45 23.90
CA VAL A 325 31.63 -28.60 22.45
C VAL A 325 30.88 -27.42 21.82
N SER A 326 31.50 -26.67 20.91
CA SER A 326 30.78 -25.65 20.13
C SER A 326 29.88 -26.32 19.11
N ILE A 327 28.61 -25.94 19.06
CA ILE A 327 27.69 -26.39 18.00
C ILE A 327 27.71 -25.50 16.75
N ASP A 328 28.58 -24.49 16.76
CA ASP A 328 28.78 -23.50 15.68
C ASP A 328 27.46 -22.89 15.19
N PHE A 329 26.55 -22.61 16.13
CA PHE A 329 25.26 -22.02 15.86
C PHE A 329 25.17 -20.61 16.45
N ASP A 330 24.82 -19.63 15.62
CA ASP A 330 24.54 -18.25 16.01
C ASP A 330 23.05 -17.96 15.89
N LEU A 331 22.39 -17.91 17.05
CA LEU A 331 20.96 -17.64 17.16
C LEU A 331 20.60 -16.21 16.70
N GLY A 332 21.50 -15.24 16.91
CA GLY A 332 21.30 -13.86 16.46
C GLY A 332 21.38 -13.75 14.93
N ALA A 333 22.34 -14.43 14.31
CA ALA A 333 22.45 -14.51 12.86
C ALA A 333 21.26 -15.23 12.23
N TRP A 334 20.83 -16.35 12.82
CA TRP A 334 19.61 -17.05 12.39
C TRP A 334 18.37 -16.15 12.49
N ARG A 335 18.18 -15.44 13.62
CA ARG A 335 17.04 -14.54 13.83
C ARG A 335 16.96 -13.45 12.76
N ARG A 336 18.10 -12.84 12.40
CA ARG A 336 18.18 -11.83 11.33
C ARG A 336 17.86 -12.42 9.96
N ALA A 337 18.41 -13.58 9.63
CA ALA A 337 18.18 -14.24 8.35
C ALA A 337 16.71 -14.67 8.18
N GLU A 338 16.08 -15.16 9.26
CA GLU A 338 14.68 -15.56 9.26
C GLU A 338 13.74 -14.35 9.15
N ALA A 339 14.01 -13.27 9.89
CA ALA A 339 13.25 -12.02 9.77
C ALA A 339 13.34 -11.44 8.35
N GLN A 340 14.54 -11.45 7.75
CA GLN A 340 14.74 -10.99 6.37
C GLN A 340 13.96 -11.85 5.37
N ARG A 341 14.02 -13.18 5.50
CA ARG A 341 13.25 -14.11 4.64
C ARG A 341 11.75 -13.84 4.73
N ARG A 342 11.22 -13.65 5.94
CA ARG A 342 9.80 -13.33 6.17
C ARG A 342 9.42 -11.98 5.55
N ARG A 343 10.28 -10.97 5.67
CA ARG A 343 10.10 -9.66 5.05
C ARG A 343 10.06 -9.75 3.52
N GLU A 344 11.01 -10.46 2.92
CA GLU A 344 11.07 -10.66 1.46
C GLU A 344 9.83 -11.41 0.94
N ALA A 345 9.39 -12.46 1.62
CA ALA A 345 8.18 -13.18 1.28
C ALA A 345 6.93 -12.28 1.36
N TRP A 346 6.87 -11.41 2.37
CA TRP A 346 5.77 -10.45 2.54
C TRP A 346 5.77 -9.37 1.45
N LEU A 347 6.93 -8.79 1.10
CA LEU A 347 7.05 -7.81 0.01
C LEU A 347 6.62 -8.42 -1.32
N ALA A 348 7.04 -9.65 -1.61
CA ALA A 348 6.64 -10.37 -2.82
C ALA A 348 5.13 -10.69 -2.88
N GLU A 349 4.44 -10.78 -1.74
CA GLU A 349 2.99 -10.89 -1.68
C GLU A 349 2.30 -9.52 -1.89
N GLN A 350 2.83 -8.45 -1.30
CA GLN A 350 2.29 -7.10 -1.52
C GLN A 350 2.39 -6.66 -2.98
N ASP A 351 3.53 -6.89 -3.63
CA ASP A 351 3.71 -6.55 -5.05
C ASP A 351 2.73 -7.31 -5.95
N ARG A 352 2.39 -8.56 -5.61
CA ARG A 352 1.37 -9.35 -6.33
C ARG A 352 -0.05 -8.84 -6.12
N GLN A 353 -0.35 -8.24 -4.98
CA GLN A 353 -1.67 -7.65 -4.69
C GLN A 353 -1.82 -6.24 -5.28
N ALA A 354 -0.70 -5.56 -5.55
CA ALA A 354 -0.67 -4.21 -6.12
C ALA A 354 -0.69 -4.20 -7.67
N ALA A 355 -0.26 -5.29 -8.32
CA ALA A 355 -0.36 -5.50 -9.77
C ALA A 355 -1.76 -5.95 -10.19
#